data_AF-A0A9E1MYS0-F1
#
_entry.id   AF-A0A9E1MYS0-F1
#
_cell.length_a   1.000
_cell.length_b   1.000
_cell.length_c   1.000
_cell.angle_alpha   90.00
_cell.angle_beta   90.00
_cell.angle_gamma   90.00
#
_symmetry.space_group_name_H-M   'P 1'
#
loop_
_entity.id
_entity.type
_entity.pdbx_description
1 polymer ?
#
loop_
_entity_poly.entity_id
_entity_poly.type
_entity_poly.pdbx_seq_one_letter_code
_entity_poly.pdbx_strand_id
1 'polypeptide(L)'
;MRVTRRFTMGMDSPYAGLKFVPRRSEIINPDGSTVFLAEGVMVPDTWSQVATDIIAQKYFRKAGVPAATKRISEAGIPKWLQRCAADKAALKKLPPEQRVAGETDCRQVFDRLVGCWTYWGYKERMFDTEDDAKVFYDELRYMMARQLCAPNSPQWFNTGLHWAYGIDGPAQGHHYVDGQSNEVVSSTSAYERPQPHACFIQSISDDLVKPGGIMDLWVREARLFKYGSGTGTNFSNVRGEGEPLSGGGKSSGLMSFLKIGDRAAGAIKSGGTTRRAAKMVCLDLDHPDIEEFVSWKVIEEQKVAALVAGSKLNDQCLNAVMKACDHPELNGERFDPRHNQDLAVAIRAARAANIADNYVFRAIQYAQQGYTHMEFPVFDTDWQSDAYVTVSGQNSNNSVRIPNSFMDAVLRDEPWHLIRRTDGKVAKAIRANDLWEDVAYAAWSCADPGVQFDSTINEWHTCPDDGRINASNPCSEYMFLDDTACNLASLNLARFYDPETQIYDIDSYVHAIKLWTMVLEISVAMAQFPSRSIARKSYDYRTLGLGFAN
;
A
#
# COMPACT_ATOMS: atom_id res chain seq x y z
N MET A 1 7.17 -32.55 -0.63
CA MET A 1 6.93 -32.04 0.74
C MET A 1 6.05 -33.04 1.46
N ARG A 2 6.54 -33.55 2.59
CA ARG A 2 5.80 -34.45 3.49
C ARG A 2 5.18 -33.64 4.63
N VAL A 3 3.92 -33.87 4.93
CA VAL A 3 3.16 -33.09 5.92
C VAL A 3 2.66 -34.01 7.02
N THR A 4 3.06 -33.72 8.26
CA THR A 4 2.61 -34.47 9.43
C THR A 4 1.36 -33.82 10.01
N ARG A 5 0.33 -34.61 10.32
CA ARG A 5 -0.89 -34.11 10.98
C ARG A 5 -0.58 -33.85 12.46
N ARG A 6 -0.92 -32.67 12.97
CA ARG A 6 -0.69 -32.28 14.38
C ARG A 6 -1.92 -31.60 14.96
N PHE A 7 -2.27 -30.41 14.47
CA PHE A 7 -3.37 -29.62 15.03
C PHE A 7 -4.73 -30.28 14.85
N THR A 8 -4.88 -31.04 13.77
CA THR A 8 -6.15 -31.68 13.38
C THR A 8 -6.19 -33.17 13.69
N MET A 9 -5.24 -33.67 14.49
CA MET A 9 -5.19 -35.08 14.86
C MET A 9 -6.45 -35.47 15.66
N GLY A 10 -7.13 -36.53 15.24
CA GLY A 10 -8.35 -37.03 15.90
C GLY A 10 -9.59 -36.14 15.72
N MET A 11 -9.55 -35.12 14.86
CA MET A 11 -10.70 -34.27 14.57
C MET A 11 -11.46 -34.77 13.33
N ASP A 12 -12.80 -34.78 13.39
CA ASP A 12 -13.66 -35.11 12.24
C ASP A 12 -13.68 -34.00 11.17
N SER A 13 -13.29 -32.78 11.54
CA SER A 13 -13.25 -31.60 10.69
C SER A 13 -12.23 -30.60 11.24
N PRO A 14 -11.52 -29.83 10.39
CA PRO A 14 -10.58 -28.80 10.85
C PRO A 14 -11.23 -27.70 11.70
N TYR A 15 -12.56 -27.60 11.67
CA TYR A 15 -13.33 -26.65 12.47
C TYR A 15 -13.97 -27.27 13.72
N ALA A 16 -13.70 -28.54 14.03
CA ALA A 16 -14.26 -29.18 15.21
C ALA A 16 -13.89 -28.40 16.49
N GLY A 17 -14.88 -28.25 17.39
CA GLY A 17 -14.74 -27.45 18.60
C GLY A 17 -14.83 -25.92 18.40
N LEU A 18 -15.07 -25.41 17.19
CA LEU A 18 -15.38 -24.01 16.94
C LEU A 18 -16.88 -23.83 16.65
N LYS A 19 -17.51 -22.84 17.30
CA LYS A 19 -18.87 -22.42 16.98
C LYS A 19 -18.81 -21.17 16.11
N PHE A 20 -19.43 -21.23 14.93
CA PHE A 20 -19.59 -20.05 14.07
C PHE A 20 -20.90 -19.35 14.41
N VAL A 21 -20.82 -18.05 14.67
CA VAL A 21 -21.96 -17.22 15.09
C VAL A 21 -22.14 -16.04 14.14
N PRO A 22 -23.39 -15.62 13.88
CA PRO A 22 -23.64 -14.41 13.11
C PRO A 22 -23.25 -13.17 13.91
N ARG A 23 -22.55 -12.25 13.26
CA ARG A 23 -22.20 -10.92 13.78
C ARG A 23 -22.58 -9.85 12.77
N ARG A 24 -22.74 -8.63 13.28
CA ARG A 24 -22.94 -7.41 12.48
C ARG A 24 -21.62 -6.66 12.42
N SER A 25 -21.28 -6.14 11.25
CA SER A 25 -20.19 -5.18 11.07
C SER A 25 -20.75 -3.91 10.45
N GLU A 26 -20.40 -2.76 11.02
CA GLU A 26 -20.87 -1.47 10.55
C GLU A 26 -19.78 -0.39 10.61
N ILE A 27 -19.90 0.58 9.70
CA ILE A 27 -19.15 1.84 9.75
C ILE A 27 -20.18 2.95 9.68
N ILE A 28 -20.15 3.84 10.66
CA ILE A 28 -21.03 5.01 10.74
C ILE A 28 -20.13 6.26 10.71
N ASN A 29 -20.50 7.23 9.89
CA ASN A 29 -19.86 8.55 9.85
C ASN A 29 -20.16 9.34 11.14
N PRO A 30 -19.37 10.38 11.45
CA PRO A 30 -19.65 11.26 12.59
C PRO A 30 -21.05 11.93 12.53
N ASP A 31 -21.60 12.11 11.33
CA ASP A 31 -22.94 12.65 11.09
C ASP A 31 -24.08 11.62 11.30
N GLY A 32 -23.74 10.38 11.67
CA GLY A 32 -24.68 9.28 11.89
C GLY A 32 -25.07 8.49 10.64
N SER A 33 -24.56 8.84 9.46
CA SER A 33 -24.83 8.10 8.22
C SER A 33 -24.03 6.80 8.11
N THR A 34 -24.65 5.73 7.62
CA THR A 34 -24.00 4.42 7.45
C THR A 34 -23.15 4.39 6.19
N VAL A 35 -21.84 4.16 6.35
CA VAL A 35 -20.87 3.98 5.25
C VAL A 35 -20.83 2.53 4.78
N PHE A 36 -20.95 1.59 5.72
CA PHE A 36 -20.90 0.15 5.45
C PHE A 36 -21.76 -0.58 6.47
N LEU A 37 -22.50 -1.59 5.99
CA LEU A 37 -23.24 -2.52 6.83
C LEU A 37 -23.14 -3.91 6.23
N ALA A 38 -22.72 -4.88 7.04
CA ALA A 38 -22.79 -6.29 6.74
C ALA A 38 -23.44 -7.01 7.92
N GLU A 39 -24.61 -7.60 7.66
CA GLU A 39 -25.36 -8.36 8.65
C GLU A 39 -25.18 -9.86 8.46
N GLY A 40 -25.25 -10.61 9.56
CA GLY A 40 -25.18 -12.08 9.51
C GLY A 40 -23.81 -12.62 9.07
N VAL A 41 -22.73 -11.87 9.29
CA VAL A 41 -21.38 -12.32 8.98
C VAL A 41 -21.01 -13.47 9.92
N MET A 42 -20.70 -14.64 9.37
CA MET A 42 -20.37 -15.83 10.15
C MET A 42 -18.88 -15.86 10.50
N VAL A 43 -18.58 -15.77 11.80
CA VAL A 43 -17.21 -15.81 12.36
C VAL A 43 -17.14 -16.82 13.51
N PRO A 44 -15.96 -17.34 13.87
CA PRO A 44 -15.79 -18.07 15.12
C PRO A 44 -16.20 -17.21 16.33
N ASP A 45 -16.90 -17.78 17.29
CA ASP A 45 -17.36 -17.10 18.51
C ASP A 45 -16.23 -16.53 19.38
N THR A 46 -15.04 -17.08 19.24
CA THR A 46 -13.80 -16.63 19.88
C THR A 46 -13.17 -15.38 19.25
N TRP A 47 -13.64 -14.93 18.08
CA TRP A 47 -13.09 -13.73 17.44
C TRP A 47 -13.62 -12.45 18.10
N SER A 48 -12.76 -11.44 18.19
CA SER A 48 -13.15 -10.10 18.64
C SER A 48 -14.05 -9.41 17.61
N GLN A 49 -14.80 -8.40 18.06
CA GLN A 49 -15.57 -7.54 17.16
C GLN A 49 -14.67 -6.82 16.14
N VAL A 50 -13.50 -6.34 16.58
CA VAL A 50 -12.51 -5.71 15.67
C VAL A 50 -12.05 -6.67 14.55
N ALA A 51 -11.78 -7.94 14.88
CA ALA A 51 -11.41 -8.93 13.86
C ALA A 51 -12.57 -9.20 12.88
N THR A 52 -13.80 -9.26 13.41
CA THR A 52 -15.04 -9.39 12.62
C THR A 52 -15.21 -8.22 11.66
N ASP A 53 -14.98 -7.00 12.15
CA ASP A 53 -15.09 -5.79 11.35
C ASP A 53 -14.04 -5.75 10.24
N ILE A 54 -12.79 -6.06 10.56
CA ILE A 54 -11.71 -6.09 9.58
C ILE A 54 -11.98 -7.11 8.46
N ILE A 55 -12.39 -8.34 8.80
CA ILE A 55 -12.64 -9.36 7.77
C ILE A 55 -13.82 -8.99 6.88
N ALA A 56 -14.93 -8.51 7.47
CA ALA A 56 -16.13 -8.13 6.73
C ALA A 56 -15.88 -6.90 5.82
N GLN A 57 -15.18 -5.89 6.34
CA GLN A 57 -15.01 -4.62 5.64
C GLN A 57 -13.92 -4.69 4.55
N LYS A 58 -12.85 -5.46 4.80
CA LYS A 58 -11.64 -5.44 3.96
C LYS A 58 -11.38 -6.71 3.18
N TYR A 59 -11.69 -7.89 3.72
CA TYR A 59 -11.20 -9.16 3.17
C TYR A 59 -12.27 -10.03 2.53
N PHE A 60 -13.54 -9.86 2.90
CA PHE A 60 -14.64 -10.45 2.15
C PHE A 60 -14.71 -9.83 0.75
N ARG A 61 -14.76 -10.71 -0.24
CA ARG A 61 -15.07 -10.31 -1.61
C ARG A 61 -16.48 -9.75 -1.65
N LYS A 62 -16.64 -8.46 -1.90
CA LYS A 62 -17.93 -7.77 -1.81
C LYS A 62 -18.90 -8.10 -2.95
N ALA A 63 -18.38 -8.44 -4.14
CA ALA A 63 -19.20 -8.67 -5.32
C ALA A 63 -18.54 -9.62 -6.32
N GLY A 64 -19.38 -10.18 -7.20
CA GLY A 64 -18.96 -11.03 -8.32
C GLY A 64 -18.72 -12.50 -7.94
N VAL A 65 -19.04 -12.90 -6.70
CA VAL A 65 -19.05 -14.32 -6.31
C VAL A 65 -20.33 -14.94 -6.85
N PRO A 66 -20.28 -15.99 -7.71
CA PRO A 66 -21.48 -16.64 -8.21
C PRO A 66 -22.21 -17.38 -7.09
N ALA A 67 -23.53 -17.23 -7.00
CA ALA A 67 -24.36 -17.88 -5.97
C ALA A 67 -24.39 -19.42 -6.08
N ALA A 68 -24.03 -19.96 -7.25
CA ALA A 68 -23.86 -21.39 -7.48
C ALA A 68 -22.60 -21.65 -8.31
N THR A 69 -21.79 -22.59 -7.83
CA THR A 69 -20.58 -23.06 -8.52
C THR A 69 -20.66 -24.56 -8.78
N LYS A 70 -19.86 -25.02 -9.74
CA LYS A 70 -19.61 -26.44 -9.98
C LYS A 70 -18.13 -26.70 -10.17
N ARG A 71 -17.66 -27.86 -9.69
CA ARG A 71 -16.29 -28.33 -9.93
C ARG A 71 -16.07 -28.57 -11.42
N ILE A 72 -14.89 -28.22 -11.91
CA ILE A 72 -14.46 -28.45 -13.28
C ILE A 72 -13.48 -29.61 -13.28
N SER A 73 -13.82 -30.66 -14.04
CA SER A 73 -12.96 -31.83 -14.16
C SER A 73 -11.63 -31.42 -14.80
N GLU A 74 -10.53 -31.74 -14.11
CA GLU A 74 -9.17 -31.46 -14.53
C GLU A 74 -8.36 -32.75 -14.39
N ALA A 75 -7.72 -33.18 -15.47
CA ALA A 75 -6.95 -34.41 -15.48
C ALA A 75 -5.76 -34.31 -14.51
N GLY A 76 -5.52 -35.36 -13.74
CA GLY A 76 -4.44 -35.39 -12.74
C GLY A 76 -4.74 -34.66 -11.43
N ILE A 77 -5.84 -33.90 -11.31
CA ILE A 77 -6.22 -33.22 -10.07
C ILE A 77 -7.33 -34.00 -9.35
N PRO A 78 -7.15 -34.35 -8.05
CA PRO A 78 -8.17 -35.03 -7.25
C PRO A 78 -9.50 -34.29 -7.24
N LYS A 79 -10.62 -35.03 -7.28
CA LYS A 79 -11.99 -34.45 -7.38
C LYS A 79 -12.29 -33.40 -6.29
N TRP A 80 -11.75 -33.59 -5.08
CA TRP A 80 -11.97 -32.68 -3.96
C TRP A 80 -11.21 -31.34 -4.09
N LEU A 81 -10.12 -31.32 -4.88
CA LEU A 81 -9.21 -30.19 -5.04
C LEU A 81 -9.39 -29.43 -6.38
N GLN A 82 -10.17 -29.99 -7.30
CA GLN A 82 -10.46 -29.38 -8.61
C GLN A 82 -11.06 -27.98 -8.46
N ARG A 83 -10.68 -27.05 -9.34
CA ARG A 83 -11.25 -25.69 -9.33
C ARG A 83 -12.76 -25.69 -9.59
N CYS A 84 -13.40 -24.60 -9.22
CA CYS A 84 -14.80 -24.32 -9.48
C CYS A 84 -14.98 -23.27 -10.58
N ALA A 85 -16.17 -23.27 -11.19
CA ALA A 85 -16.63 -22.16 -12.00
C ALA A 85 -18.13 -21.92 -11.77
N ALA A 86 -18.63 -20.75 -12.16
CA ALA A 86 -20.05 -20.42 -12.10
C ALA A 86 -20.91 -21.49 -12.81
N ASP A 87 -21.87 -22.06 -12.07
CA ASP A 87 -22.83 -23.00 -12.66
C ASP A 87 -23.93 -22.24 -13.39
N LYS A 88 -23.67 -21.94 -14.67
CA LYS A 88 -24.62 -21.20 -15.53
C LYS A 88 -26.01 -21.83 -15.58
N ALA A 89 -26.14 -23.15 -15.41
CA ALA A 89 -27.44 -23.82 -15.44
C ALA A 89 -28.21 -23.60 -14.13
N ALA A 90 -27.54 -23.74 -12.99
CA ALA A 90 -28.14 -23.44 -11.69
C ALA A 90 -28.46 -21.94 -11.54
N LEU A 91 -27.53 -21.06 -11.94
CA LEU A 91 -27.69 -19.61 -11.85
C LEU A 91 -28.86 -19.08 -12.69
N LYS A 92 -29.14 -19.68 -13.86
CA LYS A 92 -30.30 -19.31 -14.69
C LYS A 92 -31.64 -19.53 -13.97
N LYS A 93 -31.70 -20.43 -12.98
CA LYS A 93 -32.89 -20.70 -12.18
C LYS A 93 -33.11 -19.65 -11.09
N LEU A 94 -32.12 -18.80 -10.81
CA LEU A 94 -32.21 -17.73 -9.84
C LEU A 94 -32.60 -16.40 -10.53
N PRO A 95 -33.31 -15.51 -9.82
CA PRO A 95 -33.50 -14.12 -10.25
C PRO A 95 -32.15 -13.43 -10.54
N PRO A 96 -32.05 -12.56 -11.56
CA PRO A 96 -30.79 -11.93 -11.97
C PRO A 96 -29.99 -11.30 -10.83
N GLU A 97 -30.65 -10.64 -9.90
CA GLU A 97 -30.10 -9.95 -8.73
C GLU A 97 -29.55 -10.91 -7.66
N GLN A 98 -29.92 -12.19 -7.70
CA GLN A 98 -29.45 -13.23 -6.77
C GLN A 98 -28.38 -14.14 -7.37
N ARG A 99 -27.96 -13.89 -8.62
CA ARG A 99 -26.97 -14.75 -9.31
C ARG A 99 -25.54 -14.49 -8.84
N VAL A 100 -25.28 -13.30 -8.30
CA VAL A 100 -23.99 -12.89 -7.76
C VAL A 100 -24.18 -12.34 -6.35
N ALA A 101 -23.21 -12.59 -5.50
CA ALA A 101 -23.18 -12.15 -4.11
C ALA A 101 -21.74 -11.77 -3.70
N GLY A 102 -21.59 -11.44 -2.41
CA GLY A 102 -20.29 -11.35 -1.74
C GLY A 102 -20.06 -12.54 -0.80
N GLU A 103 -18.83 -12.65 -0.29
CA GLU A 103 -18.51 -13.52 0.84
C GLU A 103 -19.17 -12.97 2.12
N THR A 104 -19.77 -13.85 2.92
CA THR A 104 -20.42 -13.51 4.21
C THR A 104 -20.02 -14.46 5.34
N ASP A 105 -19.19 -15.45 5.05
CA ASP A 105 -18.76 -16.46 6.01
C ASP A 105 -17.24 -16.64 5.94
N CYS A 106 -16.56 -16.56 7.09
CA CYS A 106 -15.11 -16.70 7.16
C CYS A 106 -14.61 -18.02 6.56
N ARG A 107 -15.42 -19.09 6.64
CA ARG A 107 -15.08 -20.38 6.06
C ARG A 107 -14.92 -20.30 4.55
N GLN A 108 -15.69 -19.45 3.86
CA GLN A 108 -15.52 -19.23 2.42
C GLN A 108 -14.11 -18.69 2.11
N VAL A 109 -13.64 -17.73 2.92
CA VAL A 109 -12.30 -17.14 2.76
C VAL A 109 -11.21 -18.16 3.08
N PHE A 110 -11.33 -18.89 4.20
CA PHE A 110 -10.35 -19.90 4.58
C PHE A 110 -10.24 -20.99 3.51
N ASP A 111 -11.38 -21.49 3.03
CA ASP A 111 -11.44 -22.55 2.03
C ASP A 111 -10.91 -22.06 0.67
N ARG A 112 -11.20 -20.80 0.30
CA ARG A 112 -10.67 -20.16 -0.91
C ARG A 112 -9.15 -20.05 -0.88
N LEU A 113 -8.58 -19.52 0.21
CA LEU A 113 -7.14 -19.30 0.34
C LEU A 113 -6.40 -20.64 0.41
N VAL A 114 -6.77 -21.47 1.38
CA VAL A 114 -6.09 -22.75 1.64
C VAL A 114 -6.28 -23.73 0.49
N GLY A 115 -7.47 -23.75 -0.11
CA GLY A 115 -7.74 -24.59 -1.28
C GLY A 115 -6.93 -24.17 -2.50
N CYS A 116 -6.75 -22.87 -2.72
CA CYS A 116 -5.91 -22.37 -3.80
C CYS A 116 -4.42 -22.72 -3.60
N TRP A 117 -3.88 -22.52 -2.39
CA TRP A 117 -2.51 -22.94 -2.08
C TRP A 117 -2.34 -24.44 -2.27
N THR A 118 -3.27 -25.25 -1.75
CA THR A 118 -3.20 -26.71 -1.88
C THR A 118 -3.28 -27.13 -3.36
N TYR A 119 -4.15 -26.51 -4.15
CA TYR A 119 -4.31 -26.78 -5.58
C TYR A 119 -3.03 -26.51 -6.35
N TRP A 120 -2.41 -25.34 -6.14
CA TRP A 120 -1.16 -25.00 -6.81
C TRP A 120 0.01 -25.86 -6.32
N GLY A 121 0.14 -26.11 -5.02
CA GLY A 121 1.15 -27.03 -4.50
C GLY A 121 1.02 -28.44 -5.09
N TYR A 122 -0.21 -28.93 -5.28
CA TYR A 122 -0.45 -30.22 -5.92
C TYR A 122 -0.10 -30.19 -7.42
N LYS A 123 -0.52 -29.15 -8.13
CA LYS A 123 -0.26 -28.98 -9.57
C LYS A 123 1.24 -28.89 -9.89
N GLU A 124 1.99 -28.21 -9.03
CA GLU A 124 3.45 -28.07 -9.11
C GLU A 124 4.20 -29.26 -8.49
N ARG A 125 3.49 -30.34 -8.14
CA ARG A 125 4.04 -31.60 -7.58
C ARG A 125 4.90 -31.38 -6.34
N MET A 126 4.51 -30.43 -5.50
CA MET A 126 5.21 -30.09 -4.27
C MET A 126 4.88 -31.05 -3.13
N PHE A 127 3.80 -31.84 -3.19
CA PHE A 127 3.46 -32.84 -2.17
C PHE A 127 3.95 -34.23 -2.56
N ASP A 128 4.39 -35.03 -1.58
CA ASP A 128 4.86 -36.40 -1.84
C ASP A 128 3.67 -37.34 -2.14
N THR A 129 2.53 -37.12 -1.47
CA THR A 129 1.30 -37.88 -1.65
C THR A 129 0.04 -37.00 -1.66
N GLU A 130 -1.10 -37.55 -2.10
CA GLU A 130 -2.39 -36.87 -1.95
C GLU A 130 -2.78 -36.69 -0.48
N ASP A 131 -2.35 -37.58 0.41
CA ASP A 131 -2.62 -37.47 1.84
C ASP A 131 -1.90 -36.27 2.46
N ASP A 132 -0.64 -36.03 2.08
CA ASP A 132 0.11 -34.83 2.48
C ASP A 132 -0.64 -33.54 2.11
N ALA A 133 -1.24 -33.50 0.91
CA ALA A 133 -2.04 -32.36 0.46
C ALA A 133 -3.34 -32.21 1.28
N LYS A 134 -3.99 -33.31 1.69
CA LYS A 134 -5.17 -33.27 2.57
C LYS A 134 -4.80 -32.79 3.98
N VAL A 135 -3.72 -33.30 4.54
CA VAL A 135 -3.21 -32.86 5.85
C VAL A 135 -2.87 -31.37 5.81
N PHE A 136 -2.17 -30.91 4.77
CA PHE A 136 -1.88 -29.49 4.57
C PHE A 136 -3.15 -28.63 4.51
N TYR A 137 -4.16 -29.08 3.75
CA TYR A 137 -5.45 -28.41 3.63
C TYR A 137 -6.17 -28.29 4.99
N ASP A 138 -6.21 -29.37 5.77
CA ASP A 138 -6.89 -29.39 7.06
C ASP A 138 -6.16 -28.54 8.12
N GLU A 139 -4.84 -28.72 8.25
CA GLU A 139 -4.03 -28.02 9.24
C GLU A 139 -4.09 -26.50 9.03
N LEU A 140 -4.01 -26.02 7.79
CA LEU A 140 -4.08 -24.58 7.52
C LEU A 140 -5.48 -24.00 7.76
N ARG A 141 -6.56 -24.74 7.46
CA ARG A 141 -7.93 -24.28 7.80
C ARG A 141 -8.11 -24.13 9.31
N TYR A 142 -7.58 -25.08 10.08
CA TYR A 142 -7.54 -24.99 11.54
C TYR A 142 -6.78 -23.73 11.99
N MET A 143 -5.57 -23.52 11.45
CA MET A 143 -4.72 -22.39 11.81
C MET A 143 -5.36 -21.04 11.49
N MET A 144 -6.01 -20.92 10.33
CA MET A 144 -6.70 -19.70 9.90
C MET A 144 -7.89 -19.39 10.81
N ALA A 145 -8.73 -20.39 11.11
CA ALA A 145 -9.91 -20.19 11.95
C ALA A 145 -9.54 -19.81 13.40
N ARG A 146 -8.42 -20.31 13.91
CA ARG A 146 -7.92 -20.01 15.27
C ARG A 146 -6.91 -18.86 15.33
N GLN A 147 -6.67 -18.18 14.21
CA GLN A 147 -5.77 -17.03 14.11
C GLN A 147 -4.33 -17.33 14.57
N LEU A 148 -3.80 -18.52 14.24
CA LEU A 148 -2.40 -18.89 14.52
C LEU A 148 -1.42 -18.16 13.59
N CYS A 149 -1.88 -17.79 12.40
CA CYS A 149 -1.08 -17.08 11.40
C CYS A 149 -2.00 -16.27 10.48
N ALA A 150 -1.46 -15.18 9.92
CA ALA A 150 -2.12 -14.42 8.87
C ALA A 150 -1.13 -14.16 7.72
N PRO A 151 -1.53 -14.39 6.45
CA PRO A 151 -0.75 -13.95 5.30
C PRO A 151 -0.89 -12.44 5.08
N ASN A 152 0.00 -11.86 4.27
CA ASN A 152 -0.09 -10.48 3.86
C ASN A 152 -1.42 -10.15 3.13
N SER A 153 -1.89 -8.90 3.21
CA SER A 153 -3.21 -8.50 2.68
C SER A 153 -3.48 -8.89 1.20
N PRO A 154 -2.54 -8.81 0.24
CA PRO A 154 -2.78 -9.25 -1.15
C PRO A 154 -3.22 -10.70 -1.31
N GLN A 155 -2.81 -11.58 -0.39
CA GLN A 155 -3.27 -12.98 -0.37
C GLN A 155 -4.79 -13.02 -0.12
N TRP A 156 -5.26 -12.31 0.90
CA TRP A 156 -6.69 -12.24 1.24
C TRP A 156 -7.53 -11.72 0.07
N PHE A 157 -7.03 -10.71 -0.65
CA PHE A 157 -7.75 -10.07 -1.75
C PHE A 157 -7.80 -10.92 -3.03
N ASN A 158 -6.67 -11.52 -3.41
CA ASN A 158 -6.48 -12.02 -4.77
C ASN A 158 -6.45 -13.55 -4.85
N THR A 159 -5.99 -14.22 -3.79
CA THR A 159 -5.73 -15.66 -3.83
C THR A 159 -7.03 -16.45 -3.89
N GLY A 160 -7.09 -17.40 -4.83
CA GLY A 160 -8.18 -18.34 -4.95
C GLY A 160 -9.47 -17.82 -5.55
N LEU A 161 -9.55 -16.55 -6.00
CA LEU A 161 -10.78 -16.04 -6.65
C LEU A 161 -11.13 -16.86 -7.91
N HIS A 162 -10.14 -17.15 -8.76
CA HIS A 162 -10.33 -18.02 -9.92
C HIS A 162 -10.58 -19.47 -9.51
N TRP A 163 -9.82 -20.00 -8.53
CA TRP A 163 -9.94 -21.40 -8.11
C TRP A 163 -11.29 -21.72 -7.45
N ALA A 164 -11.76 -20.88 -6.53
CA ALA A 164 -12.98 -21.11 -5.75
C ALA A 164 -14.26 -20.73 -6.51
N TYR A 165 -14.20 -19.73 -7.39
CA TYR A 165 -15.38 -19.11 -7.98
C TYR A 165 -15.37 -19.06 -9.51
N GLY A 166 -14.23 -19.31 -10.16
CA GLY A 166 -14.06 -19.10 -11.60
C GLY A 166 -14.10 -17.62 -11.99
N ILE A 167 -13.79 -16.71 -11.06
CA ILE A 167 -13.66 -15.27 -11.37
C ILE A 167 -12.43 -15.08 -12.26
N ASP A 168 -12.63 -14.39 -13.37
CA ASP A 168 -11.63 -14.18 -14.41
C ASP A 168 -11.70 -12.74 -14.96
N GLY A 169 -10.70 -12.34 -15.74
CA GLY A 169 -10.60 -11.03 -16.36
C GLY A 169 -9.48 -10.95 -17.40
N PRO A 170 -9.49 -9.94 -18.29
CA PRO A 170 -8.52 -9.83 -19.37
C PRO A 170 -7.10 -9.60 -18.82
N ALA A 171 -6.10 -10.16 -19.51
CA ALA A 171 -4.68 -9.93 -19.21
C ALA A 171 -4.34 -8.44 -19.02
N GLN A 172 -3.47 -8.14 -18.04
CA GLN A 172 -3.11 -6.77 -17.64
C GLN A 172 -1.62 -6.44 -17.85
N GLY A 173 -0.91 -7.25 -18.64
CA GLY A 173 0.53 -7.11 -18.89
C GLY A 173 1.42 -7.74 -17.82
N HIS A 174 0.89 -8.69 -17.05
CA HIS A 174 1.64 -9.50 -16.10
C HIS A 174 2.32 -10.70 -16.77
N HIS A 175 3.34 -11.24 -16.11
CA HIS A 175 4.17 -12.35 -16.56
C HIS A 175 4.40 -13.35 -15.43
N TYR A 176 4.73 -14.59 -15.77
CA TYR A 176 5.13 -15.62 -14.82
C TYR A 176 6.16 -16.54 -15.47
N VAL A 177 6.82 -17.38 -14.67
CA VAL A 177 7.69 -18.43 -15.18
C VAL A 177 6.87 -19.72 -15.27
N ASP A 178 6.82 -20.32 -16.45
CA ASP A 178 6.22 -21.64 -16.60
C ASP A 178 7.15 -22.71 -15.99
N GLY A 179 6.63 -23.49 -15.04
CA GLY A 179 7.42 -24.47 -14.30
C GLY A 179 7.95 -25.64 -15.15
N GLN A 180 7.36 -25.89 -16.33
CA GLN A 180 7.79 -26.99 -17.21
C GLN A 180 8.83 -26.53 -18.22
N SER A 181 8.60 -25.39 -18.89
CA SER A 181 9.57 -24.85 -19.86
C SER A 181 10.68 -24.02 -19.22
N ASN A 182 10.47 -23.56 -17.98
CA ASN A 182 11.30 -22.56 -17.29
C ASN A 182 11.43 -21.23 -18.06
N GLU A 183 10.48 -20.93 -18.96
CA GLU A 183 10.46 -19.67 -19.71
C GLU A 183 9.55 -18.64 -19.05
N VAL A 184 9.89 -17.37 -19.21
CA VAL A 184 9.02 -16.25 -18.81
C VAL A 184 7.95 -16.05 -19.87
N VAL A 185 6.70 -16.27 -19.48
CA VAL A 185 5.52 -16.20 -20.34
C VAL A 185 4.56 -15.11 -19.89
N SER A 186 3.78 -14.57 -20.82
CA SER A 186 2.75 -13.57 -20.51
C SER A 186 1.51 -14.22 -19.93
N SER A 187 0.93 -13.60 -18.90
CA SER A 187 -0.35 -14.02 -18.35
C SER A 187 -1.48 -13.76 -19.33
N THR A 188 -2.39 -14.74 -19.46
CA THR A 188 -3.61 -14.65 -20.29
C THR A 188 -4.83 -14.17 -19.49
N SER A 189 -4.75 -14.24 -18.16
CA SER A 189 -5.83 -13.94 -17.23
C SER A 189 -5.36 -13.01 -16.11
N ALA A 190 -6.25 -12.13 -15.66
CA ALA A 190 -6.05 -11.27 -14.50
C ALA A 190 -6.10 -11.99 -13.14
N TYR A 191 -6.67 -13.20 -13.07
CA TYR A 191 -6.98 -13.88 -11.80
C TYR A 191 -6.61 -15.36 -11.73
N GLU A 192 -6.36 -16.02 -12.87
CA GLU A 192 -5.95 -17.43 -12.89
C GLU A 192 -4.71 -17.67 -12.02
N ARG A 193 -3.71 -16.82 -12.22
CA ARG A 193 -2.55 -16.66 -11.35
C ARG A 193 -2.75 -15.42 -10.48
N PRO A 194 -2.81 -15.51 -9.15
CA PRO A 194 -3.02 -14.33 -8.31
C PRO A 194 -1.78 -13.43 -8.28
N GLN A 195 -1.92 -12.20 -7.77
CA GLN A 195 -0.81 -11.39 -7.27
C GLN A 195 -0.80 -11.46 -5.73
N PRO A 196 -0.14 -12.48 -5.14
CA PRO A 196 -0.17 -12.70 -3.70
C PRO A 196 0.94 -11.96 -2.94
N HIS A 197 1.93 -11.40 -3.62
CA HIS A 197 3.09 -10.75 -2.99
C HIS A 197 2.73 -9.34 -2.52
N ALA A 198 3.25 -8.92 -1.37
CA ALA A 198 2.99 -7.59 -0.84
C ALA A 198 4.11 -6.59 -1.13
N CYS A 199 5.34 -7.08 -1.25
CA CYS A 199 6.53 -6.24 -1.29
C CYS A 199 7.26 -6.44 -2.60
N PHE A 200 7.62 -5.34 -3.26
CA PHE A 200 8.34 -5.34 -4.53
C PHE A 200 9.50 -4.34 -4.45
N ILE A 201 10.63 -4.70 -5.04
CA ILE A 201 11.73 -3.78 -5.32
C ILE A 201 11.86 -3.69 -6.84
N GLN A 202 11.89 -2.48 -7.37
CA GLN A 202 11.93 -2.24 -8.82
C GLN A 202 13.11 -1.36 -9.18
N SER A 203 13.82 -1.74 -10.24
CA SER A 203 14.85 -0.91 -10.84
C SER A 203 14.23 0.22 -11.68
N ILE A 204 15.00 1.28 -11.86
CA ILE A 204 14.73 2.39 -12.76
C ILE A 204 16.02 2.77 -13.50
N SER A 205 15.89 3.06 -14.79
CA SER A 205 16.94 3.66 -15.60
C SER A 205 16.66 5.13 -15.89
N ASP A 206 17.72 5.90 -16.12
CA ASP A 206 17.67 7.31 -16.51
C ASP A 206 17.27 7.48 -17.99
N ASP A 207 16.08 6.98 -18.33
CA ASP A 207 15.41 7.09 -19.61
C ASP A 207 13.93 7.42 -19.38
N LEU A 208 13.35 8.26 -20.24
CA LEU A 208 11.98 8.73 -20.03
C LEU A 208 10.93 7.66 -20.33
N VAL A 209 11.04 6.93 -21.46
CA VAL A 209 9.93 6.15 -22.04
C VAL A 209 10.27 4.71 -22.43
N LYS A 210 11.55 4.33 -22.47
CA LYS A 210 11.92 2.95 -22.78
C LYS A 210 11.52 1.99 -21.67
N PRO A 211 11.42 0.67 -21.96
CA PRO A 211 11.27 -0.35 -20.92
C PRO A 211 12.34 -0.18 -19.83
N GLY A 212 11.92 -0.18 -18.56
CA GLY A 212 12.79 0.08 -17.41
C GLY A 212 13.01 1.57 -17.07
N GLY A 213 12.55 2.50 -17.92
CA GLY A 213 12.64 3.94 -17.67
C GLY A 213 11.57 4.48 -16.71
N ILE A 214 11.51 5.80 -16.58
CA ILE A 214 10.68 6.54 -15.61
C ILE A 214 9.18 6.30 -15.83
N MET A 215 8.69 6.50 -17.06
CA MET A 215 7.26 6.32 -17.36
C MET A 215 6.83 4.85 -17.28
N ASP A 216 7.71 3.94 -17.69
CA ASP A 216 7.46 2.49 -17.59
C ASP A 216 7.37 2.02 -16.13
N LEU A 217 8.21 2.58 -15.24
CA LEU A 217 8.10 2.32 -13.80
C LEU A 217 6.69 2.65 -13.29
N TRP A 218 6.14 3.82 -13.60
CA TRP A 218 4.79 4.18 -13.14
C TRP A 218 3.69 3.24 -13.66
N VAL A 219 3.82 2.73 -14.89
CA VAL A 219 2.92 1.70 -15.42
C VAL A 219 3.04 0.40 -14.62
N ARG A 220 4.26 -0.04 -14.30
CA ARG A 220 4.50 -1.24 -13.48
C ARG A 220 3.98 -1.06 -12.05
N GLU A 221 4.19 0.10 -11.44
CA GLU A 221 3.65 0.45 -10.12
C GLU A 221 2.12 0.45 -10.11
N ALA A 222 1.48 1.00 -11.14
CA ALA A 222 0.03 0.99 -11.26
C ALA A 222 -0.54 -0.44 -11.30
N ARG A 223 0.13 -1.36 -11.99
CA ARG A 223 -0.22 -2.79 -11.97
C ARG A 223 -0.13 -3.36 -10.55
N LEU A 224 0.89 -2.99 -9.78
CA LEU A 224 1.06 -3.46 -8.40
C LEU A 224 -0.01 -2.90 -7.46
N PHE A 225 -0.25 -1.59 -7.48
CA PHE A 225 -1.20 -0.91 -6.61
C PHE A 225 -2.64 -1.38 -6.85
N LYS A 226 -3.00 -1.68 -8.11
CA LYS A 226 -4.33 -2.22 -8.47
C LYS A 226 -4.70 -3.47 -7.66
N TYR A 227 -3.73 -4.33 -7.39
CA TYR A 227 -3.91 -5.58 -6.63
C TYR A 227 -3.46 -5.47 -5.17
N GLY A 228 -3.15 -4.25 -4.71
CA GLY A 228 -2.89 -3.94 -3.31
C GLY A 228 -1.46 -4.23 -2.85
N SER A 229 -0.49 -4.37 -3.75
CA SER A 229 0.92 -4.53 -3.39
C SER A 229 1.63 -3.19 -3.29
N GLY A 230 2.69 -3.12 -2.49
CA GLY A 230 3.56 -1.96 -2.37
C GLY A 230 4.90 -2.18 -3.07
N THR A 231 5.60 -1.10 -3.38
CA THR A 231 6.85 -1.15 -4.14
C THR A 231 7.84 -0.09 -3.68
N GLY A 232 9.14 -0.39 -3.78
CA GLY A 232 10.19 0.62 -3.63
C GLY A 232 11.21 0.60 -4.75
N THR A 233 11.85 1.76 -4.92
CA THR A 233 12.83 2.01 -5.98
C THR A 233 13.88 2.99 -5.46
N ASN A 234 15.14 2.73 -5.79
CA ASN A 234 16.22 3.69 -5.61
C ASN A 234 16.32 4.56 -6.87
N PHE A 235 16.15 5.87 -6.71
CA PHE A 235 16.12 6.83 -7.80
C PHE A 235 17.48 7.47 -8.08
N SER A 236 18.53 7.05 -7.37
CA SER A 236 19.86 7.66 -7.44
C SER A 236 20.51 7.60 -8.81
N ASN A 237 20.07 6.72 -9.70
CA ASN A 237 20.58 6.66 -11.07
C ASN A 237 19.98 7.73 -11.99
N VAL A 238 18.84 8.33 -11.62
CA VAL A 238 18.21 9.40 -12.41
C VAL A 238 19.04 10.68 -12.26
N ARG A 239 19.25 11.40 -13.35
CA ARG A 239 20.07 12.63 -13.31
C ARG A 239 19.43 13.76 -12.51
N GLY A 240 20.25 14.54 -11.82
CA GLY A 240 19.83 15.70 -11.03
C GLY A 240 19.45 16.91 -11.89
N GLU A 241 18.99 17.98 -11.22
CA GLU A 241 18.59 19.21 -11.90
C GLU A 241 19.78 19.85 -12.63
N GLY A 242 19.53 20.38 -13.83
CA GLY A 242 20.55 21.12 -14.58
C GLY A 242 21.57 20.26 -15.32
N GLU A 243 21.60 18.94 -15.10
CA GLU A 243 22.44 18.01 -15.85
C GLU A 243 22.06 17.95 -17.35
N PRO A 244 23.02 17.77 -18.27
CA PRO A 244 22.78 17.84 -19.72
C PRO A 244 21.88 16.71 -20.23
N LEU A 245 21.10 16.99 -21.27
CA LEU A 245 20.28 16.01 -22.01
C LEU A 245 20.92 15.66 -23.36
N SER A 246 20.71 14.43 -23.83
CA SER A 246 21.28 13.95 -25.11
C SER A 246 20.75 14.71 -26.34
N GLY A 247 19.50 15.20 -26.28
CA GLY A 247 18.88 16.03 -27.32
C GLY A 247 19.21 17.53 -27.22
N GLY A 248 20.10 17.93 -26.30
CA GLY A 248 20.31 19.33 -25.92
C GLY A 248 19.35 19.80 -24.82
N GLY A 249 19.75 20.85 -24.10
CA GLY A 249 19.03 21.36 -22.94
C GLY A 249 19.50 20.75 -21.60
N LYS A 250 18.70 20.96 -20.56
CA LYS A 250 19.00 20.58 -19.17
C LYS A 250 17.85 19.78 -18.56
N SER A 251 18.18 18.86 -17.68
CA SER A 251 17.24 18.08 -16.88
C SER A 251 16.40 18.97 -15.96
N SER A 252 15.12 18.61 -15.79
CA SER A 252 14.22 19.17 -14.78
C SER A 252 14.48 18.65 -13.37
N GLY A 253 15.48 17.78 -13.20
CA GLY A 253 15.83 17.15 -11.93
C GLY A 253 14.92 16.00 -11.52
N LEU A 254 15.41 15.23 -10.56
CA LEU A 254 14.71 14.07 -10.00
C LEU A 254 13.39 14.48 -9.34
N MET A 255 13.40 15.59 -8.60
CA MET A 255 12.26 16.04 -7.79
C MET A 255 11.01 16.30 -8.63
N SER A 256 11.17 16.75 -9.87
CA SER A 256 10.05 16.92 -10.82
C SER A 256 9.34 15.60 -11.13
N PHE A 257 10.10 14.51 -11.33
CA PHE A 257 9.54 13.18 -11.60
C PHE A 257 8.95 12.53 -10.35
N LEU A 258 9.56 12.75 -9.18
CA LEU A 258 9.01 12.26 -7.91
C LEU A 258 7.64 12.87 -7.62
N LYS A 259 7.43 14.15 -7.92
CA LYS A 259 6.12 14.80 -7.81
C LYS A 259 5.07 14.16 -8.72
N ILE A 260 5.44 13.72 -9.93
CA ILE A 260 4.52 12.99 -10.82
C ILE A 260 4.20 11.61 -10.26
N GLY A 261 5.22 10.87 -9.80
CA GLY A 261 5.05 9.54 -9.22
C GLY A 261 4.18 9.56 -7.95
N ASP A 262 4.35 10.57 -7.11
CA ASP A 262 3.51 10.82 -5.93
C ASP A 262 2.03 10.99 -6.30
N ARG A 263 1.74 11.85 -7.29
CA ARG A 263 0.37 12.04 -7.79
C ARG A 263 -0.21 10.77 -8.40
N ALA A 264 0.58 10.03 -9.16
CA ALA A 264 0.16 8.76 -9.73
C ALA A 264 -0.21 7.74 -8.63
N ALA A 265 0.60 7.64 -7.57
CA ALA A 265 0.31 6.76 -6.44
C ALA A 265 -0.99 7.17 -5.71
N GLY A 266 -1.19 8.45 -5.44
CA GLY A 266 -2.39 8.96 -4.78
C GLY A 266 -3.69 8.74 -5.56
N ALA A 267 -3.60 8.69 -6.90
CA ALA A 267 -4.76 8.45 -7.77
C ALA A 267 -5.21 6.97 -7.83
N ILE A 268 -4.33 6.02 -7.46
CA ILE A 268 -4.60 4.59 -7.63
C ILE A 268 -5.02 3.96 -6.30
N LYS A 269 -6.23 3.39 -6.28
CA LYS A 269 -6.78 2.60 -5.17
C LYS A 269 -7.05 1.18 -5.65
N SER A 270 -6.80 0.18 -4.81
CA SER A 270 -7.04 -1.22 -5.20
C SER A 270 -8.55 -1.48 -5.39
N GLY A 271 -8.93 -2.06 -6.53
CA GLY A 271 -10.33 -2.19 -6.97
C GLY A 271 -11.17 -3.10 -6.07
N GLY A 272 -11.83 -2.52 -5.07
CA GLY A 272 -12.76 -3.21 -4.16
C GLY A 272 -12.40 -3.10 -2.67
N THR A 273 -11.22 -2.57 -2.33
CA THR A 273 -10.80 -2.33 -0.94
C THR A 273 -10.32 -0.89 -0.75
N THR A 274 -10.31 -0.39 0.49
CA THR A 274 -9.84 0.97 0.83
C THR A 274 -8.31 1.11 0.86
N ARG A 275 -7.54 0.10 0.39
CA ARG A 275 -6.08 0.15 0.45
C ARG A 275 -5.50 1.16 -0.55
N ARG A 276 -4.81 2.18 -0.03
CA ARG A 276 -4.03 3.16 -0.78
C ARG A 276 -2.75 2.51 -1.34
N ALA A 277 -2.21 3.08 -2.42
CA ALA A 277 -0.88 2.75 -2.90
C ALA A 277 0.16 2.93 -1.78
N ALA A 278 1.19 2.09 -1.79
CA ALA A 278 2.31 2.17 -0.85
C ALA A 278 3.62 2.16 -1.64
N LYS A 279 4.37 3.26 -1.55
CA LYS A 279 5.58 3.49 -2.35
C LYS A 279 6.76 3.84 -1.43
N MET A 280 7.94 3.29 -1.70
CA MET A 280 9.22 3.73 -1.13
C MET A 280 10.06 4.43 -2.20
N VAL A 281 10.58 5.61 -1.87
CA VAL A 281 11.54 6.35 -2.67
C VAL A 281 12.86 6.37 -1.91
N CYS A 282 13.87 5.67 -2.42
CA CYS A 282 15.22 5.69 -1.88
C CYS A 282 16.10 6.67 -2.68
N LEU A 283 16.97 7.41 -1.99
CA LEU A 283 17.97 8.28 -2.60
C LEU A 283 19.31 8.19 -1.86
N ASP A 284 20.41 8.11 -2.60
CA ASP A 284 21.76 8.07 -2.08
C ASP A 284 22.20 9.48 -1.66
N LEU A 285 22.92 9.59 -0.54
CA LEU A 285 23.29 10.89 0.04
C LEU A 285 24.23 11.72 -0.85
N ASP A 286 24.86 11.13 -1.86
CA ASP A 286 25.72 11.84 -2.81
C ASP A 286 24.93 12.35 -4.03
N HIS A 287 23.61 12.18 -4.08
CA HIS A 287 22.82 12.65 -5.21
C HIS A 287 22.77 14.20 -5.27
N PRO A 288 22.86 14.84 -6.46
CA PRO A 288 22.82 16.30 -6.58
C PRO A 288 21.59 16.97 -5.97
N ASP A 289 20.43 16.31 -6.04
CA ASP A 289 19.16 16.82 -5.54
C ASP A 289 18.87 16.42 -4.06
N ILE A 290 19.88 15.93 -3.31
CA ILE A 290 19.65 15.38 -1.96
C ILE A 290 19.10 16.41 -0.96
N GLU A 291 19.55 17.65 -1.01
CA GLU A 291 19.10 18.72 -0.09
C GLU A 291 17.59 19.03 -0.31
N GLU A 292 17.13 19.09 -1.57
CA GLU A 292 15.69 19.25 -1.86
C GLU A 292 14.91 18.00 -1.44
N PHE A 293 15.45 16.80 -1.66
CA PHE A 293 14.80 15.55 -1.26
C PHE A 293 14.58 15.44 0.25
N VAL A 294 15.60 15.77 1.05
CA VAL A 294 15.53 15.74 2.53
C VAL A 294 14.52 16.76 3.06
N SER A 295 14.54 17.98 2.54
CA SER A 295 13.63 19.05 2.98
C SER A 295 12.23 18.98 2.39
N TRP A 296 11.99 18.12 1.39
CA TRP A 296 10.77 18.10 0.59
C TRP A 296 9.50 18.03 1.44
N LYS A 297 9.35 16.99 2.27
CA LYS A 297 8.14 16.80 3.08
C LYS A 297 7.99 17.87 4.14
N VAL A 298 9.09 18.34 4.75
CA VAL A 298 9.06 19.44 5.73
C VAL A 298 8.41 20.68 5.12
N ILE A 299 8.82 21.05 3.91
CA ILE A 299 8.28 22.21 3.18
C ILE A 299 6.81 21.99 2.83
N GLU A 300 6.42 20.77 2.45
CA GLU A 300 5.02 20.46 2.12
C GLU A 300 4.11 20.49 3.37
N GLU A 301 4.58 20.05 4.54
CA GLU A 301 3.85 20.21 5.80
C GLU A 301 3.65 21.69 6.18
N GLN A 302 4.67 22.53 5.96
CA GLN A 302 4.56 23.97 6.18
C GLN A 302 3.51 24.61 5.26
N LYS A 303 3.39 24.13 4.01
CA LYS A 303 2.33 24.57 3.09
C LYS A 303 0.95 24.18 3.60
N VAL A 304 0.77 22.96 4.10
CA VAL A 304 -0.51 22.53 4.71
C VAL A 304 -0.86 23.44 5.89
N ALA A 305 0.09 23.69 6.79
CA ALA A 305 -0.13 24.59 7.93
C ALA A 305 -0.55 26.00 7.47
N ALA A 306 0.09 26.54 6.44
CA ALA A 306 -0.26 27.84 5.87
C ALA A 306 -1.65 27.84 5.22
N LEU A 307 -2.02 26.78 4.49
CA LEU A 307 -3.36 26.63 3.87
C LEU A 307 -4.46 26.54 4.93
N VAL A 308 -4.26 25.75 5.98
CA VAL A 308 -5.23 25.61 7.07
C VAL A 308 -5.39 26.93 7.83
N ALA A 309 -4.29 27.56 8.23
CA ALA A 309 -4.34 28.85 8.93
C ALA A 309 -4.96 29.95 8.05
N GLY A 310 -4.54 30.03 6.79
CA GLY A 310 -5.04 31.02 5.83
C GLY A 310 -6.52 30.84 5.51
N SER A 311 -7.00 29.59 5.35
CA SER A 311 -8.42 29.32 5.07
C SER A 311 -9.33 29.73 6.22
N LYS A 312 -8.95 29.43 7.47
CA LYS A 312 -9.67 29.85 8.68
C LYS A 312 -9.68 31.38 8.83
N LEU A 313 -8.56 32.05 8.56
CA LEU A 313 -8.49 33.51 8.61
C LEU A 313 -9.33 34.18 7.52
N ASN A 314 -9.37 33.61 6.31
CA ASN A 314 -10.26 34.08 5.25
C ASN A 314 -11.72 34.00 5.69
N ASP A 315 -12.17 32.83 6.15
CA ASP A 315 -13.55 32.64 6.61
C ASP A 315 -13.91 33.64 7.73
N GLN A 316 -13.07 33.77 8.75
CA GLN A 316 -13.29 34.67 9.87
C GLN A 316 -13.35 36.15 9.43
N CYS A 317 -12.38 36.61 8.65
CA CYS A 317 -12.30 38.02 8.26
C CYS A 317 -13.41 38.41 7.27
N LEU A 318 -13.72 37.55 6.30
CA LEU A 318 -14.76 37.84 5.32
C LEU A 318 -16.14 37.89 5.97
N ASN A 319 -16.43 36.99 6.90
CA ASN A 319 -17.68 37.02 7.66
C ASN A 319 -17.74 38.18 8.66
N ALA A 320 -16.60 38.63 9.21
CA ALA A 320 -16.55 39.87 9.99
C ALA A 320 -16.85 41.11 9.13
N VAL A 321 -16.32 41.17 7.89
CA VAL A 321 -16.65 42.24 6.93
C VAL A 321 -18.15 42.23 6.61
N MET A 322 -18.74 41.07 6.32
CA MET A 322 -20.17 41.00 6.05
C MET A 322 -21.03 41.39 7.26
N LYS A 323 -20.65 40.95 8.46
CA LYS A 323 -21.32 41.34 9.69
C LYS A 323 -21.26 42.85 9.92
N ALA A 324 -20.12 43.48 9.62
CA ALA A 324 -19.98 44.93 9.72
C ALA A 324 -20.87 45.68 8.71
N CYS A 325 -21.25 45.05 7.58
CA CYS A 325 -22.25 45.61 6.66
C CYS A 325 -23.69 45.52 7.19
N ASP A 326 -23.97 44.69 8.20
CA ASP A 326 -25.30 44.59 8.83
C ASP A 326 -25.51 45.71 9.86
N HIS A 327 -25.55 46.95 9.35
CA HIS A 327 -25.74 48.16 10.15
C HIS A 327 -27.00 48.90 9.68
N PRO A 328 -28.20 48.48 10.13
CA PRO A 328 -29.47 49.00 9.62
C PRO A 328 -29.66 50.51 9.79
N GLU A 329 -29.01 51.11 10.80
CA GLU A 329 -29.07 52.56 11.04
C GLU A 329 -28.39 53.41 9.95
N LEU A 330 -27.49 52.81 9.14
CA LEU A 330 -26.75 53.50 8.07
C LEU A 330 -27.44 53.40 6.69
N ASN A 331 -28.63 52.78 6.60
CA ASN A 331 -29.39 52.63 5.36
C ASN A 331 -28.52 52.15 4.16
N GLY A 332 -28.62 52.80 3.00
CA GLY A 332 -27.85 52.47 1.78
C GLY A 332 -26.35 52.74 1.88
N GLU A 333 -25.88 53.46 2.90
CA GLU A 333 -24.47 53.80 3.11
C GLU A 333 -23.70 52.74 3.91
N ARG A 334 -24.41 51.74 4.48
CA ARG A 334 -23.82 50.66 5.29
C ARG A 334 -22.73 49.83 4.57
N PHE A 335 -22.64 49.93 3.25
CA PHE A 335 -21.65 49.23 2.42
C PHE A 335 -20.45 50.10 2.00
N ASP A 336 -20.43 51.37 2.37
CA ASP A 336 -19.31 52.28 2.09
C ASP A 336 -18.46 52.45 3.35
N PRO A 337 -17.19 52.02 3.36
CA PRO A 337 -16.31 52.14 4.53
C PRO A 337 -15.98 53.60 4.90
N ARG A 338 -16.33 54.59 4.08
CA ARG A 338 -16.20 56.01 4.46
C ARG A 338 -17.31 56.45 5.42
N HIS A 339 -18.47 55.79 5.37
CA HIS A 339 -19.65 56.11 6.17
C HIS A 339 -19.93 55.06 7.25
N ASN A 340 -19.47 53.83 7.06
CA ASN A 340 -19.53 52.74 8.04
C ASN A 340 -18.16 52.51 8.69
N GLN A 341 -17.97 52.98 9.92
CA GLN A 341 -16.71 52.86 10.66
C GLN A 341 -16.38 51.41 11.02
N ASP A 342 -17.38 50.59 11.36
CA ASP A 342 -17.20 49.17 11.67
C ASP A 342 -16.72 48.40 10.42
N LEU A 343 -17.27 48.72 9.26
CA LEU A 343 -16.81 48.17 7.98
C LEU A 343 -15.38 48.61 7.69
N ALA A 344 -15.04 49.87 7.93
CA ALA A 344 -13.66 50.35 7.75
C ALA A 344 -12.67 49.63 8.67
N VAL A 345 -13.06 49.33 9.92
CA VAL A 345 -12.28 48.54 10.86
C VAL A 345 -12.12 47.11 10.36
N ALA A 346 -13.20 46.45 9.94
CA ALA A 346 -13.17 45.08 9.44
C ALA A 346 -12.29 44.94 8.18
N ILE A 347 -12.37 45.90 7.24
CA ILE A 347 -11.51 45.93 6.05
C ILE A 347 -10.03 46.09 6.43
N ARG A 348 -9.71 46.98 7.38
CA ARG A 348 -8.32 47.14 7.87
C ARG A 348 -7.82 45.86 8.54
N ALA A 349 -8.66 45.19 9.33
CA ALA A 349 -8.32 43.92 9.95
C ALA A 349 -8.08 42.82 8.91
N ALA A 350 -8.95 42.69 7.90
CA ALA A 350 -8.78 41.74 6.80
C ALA A 350 -7.47 41.97 6.02
N ARG A 351 -7.14 43.24 5.72
CA ARG A 351 -5.86 43.59 5.09
C ARG A 351 -4.66 43.29 5.97
N ALA A 352 -4.74 43.55 7.27
CA ALA A 352 -3.69 43.20 8.22
C ALA A 352 -3.48 41.68 8.30
N ALA A 353 -4.53 40.89 8.06
CA ALA A 353 -4.48 39.43 7.96
C ALA A 353 -4.10 38.91 6.56
N ASN A 354 -3.66 39.78 5.63
CA ASN A 354 -3.29 39.45 4.25
C ASN A 354 -4.43 38.84 3.40
N ILE A 355 -5.69 39.15 3.74
CA ILE A 355 -6.83 38.77 2.91
C ILE A 355 -6.85 39.63 1.65
N ALA A 356 -6.94 38.99 0.49
CA ALA A 356 -6.91 39.71 -0.78
C ALA A 356 -8.13 40.63 -0.95
N ASP A 357 -7.89 41.85 -1.41
CA ASP A 357 -8.91 42.89 -1.55
C ASP A 357 -10.09 42.47 -2.45
N ASN A 358 -9.87 41.57 -3.41
CA ASN A 358 -10.93 41.02 -4.25
C ASN A 358 -11.95 40.16 -3.48
N TYR A 359 -11.54 39.46 -2.42
CA TYR A 359 -12.46 38.71 -1.55
C TYR A 359 -13.21 39.65 -0.61
N VAL A 360 -12.52 40.65 -0.05
CA VAL A 360 -13.15 41.68 0.78
C VAL A 360 -14.24 42.42 0.01
N PHE A 361 -13.95 42.82 -1.23
CA PHE A 361 -14.93 43.45 -2.10
C PHE A 361 -16.13 42.54 -2.41
N ARG A 362 -15.89 41.25 -2.68
CA ARG A 362 -16.95 40.26 -2.89
C ARG A 362 -17.83 40.06 -1.66
N ALA A 363 -17.25 40.06 -0.46
CA ALA A 363 -18.01 39.95 0.79
C ALA A 363 -18.97 41.14 0.95
N ILE A 364 -18.53 42.37 0.65
CA ILE A 364 -19.40 43.55 0.66
C ILE A 364 -20.51 43.43 -0.38
N GLN A 365 -20.20 42.96 -1.60
CA GLN A 365 -21.20 42.73 -2.65
C GLN A 365 -22.22 41.63 -2.29
N TYR A 366 -21.80 40.60 -1.56
CA TYR A 366 -22.69 39.56 -1.05
C TYR A 366 -23.64 40.16 -0.01
N ALA A 367 -23.13 40.96 0.91
CA ALA A 367 -23.95 41.67 1.88
C ALA A 367 -24.95 42.65 1.20
N GLN A 368 -24.54 43.31 0.10
CA GLN A 368 -25.44 44.17 -0.71
C GLN A 368 -26.62 43.41 -1.31
N GLN A 369 -26.42 42.13 -1.65
CA GLN A 369 -27.46 41.25 -2.18
C GLN A 369 -28.35 40.64 -1.08
N GLY A 370 -28.07 40.92 0.19
CA GLY A 370 -28.86 40.44 1.33
C GLY A 370 -28.37 39.12 1.94
N TYR A 371 -27.20 38.61 1.53
CA TYR A 371 -26.58 37.46 2.19
C TYR A 371 -26.01 37.86 3.55
N THR A 372 -26.17 37.00 4.54
CA THR A 372 -25.68 37.22 5.92
C THR A 372 -24.42 36.43 6.26
N HIS A 373 -24.08 35.44 5.43
CA HIS A 373 -22.89 34.61 5.58
C HIS A 373 -22.23 34.33 4.22
N MET A 374 -20.90 34.37 4.17
CA MET A 374 -20.11 33.99 3.00
C MET A 374 -19.37 32.71 3.35
N GLU A 375 -19.73 31.64 2.65
CA GLU A 375 -19.04 30.37 2.81
C GLU A 375 -17.66 30.46 2.15
N PHE A 376 -16.62 30.17 2.93
CA PHE A 376 -15.26 30.00 2.44
C PHE A 376 -14.77 28.61 2.83
N PRO A 377 -14.22 27.80 1.90
CA PRO A 377 -13.73 26.47 2.24
C PRO A 377 -12.67 26.54 3.35
N VAL A 378 -12.94 25.89 4.48
CA VAL A 378 -12.02 25.79 5.61
C VAL A 378 -11.33 24.43 5.57
N PHE A 379 -10.00 24.44 5.54
CA PHE A 379 -9.22 23.22 5.58
C PHE A 379 -8.87 22.82 7.02
N ASP A 380 -8.51 21.56 7.21
CA ASP A 380 -8.01 21.01 8.46
C ASP A 380 -6.71 20.20 8.26
N THR A 381 -6.14 19.76 9.38
CA THR A 381 -4.87 19.04 9.45
C THR A 381 -5.04 17.53 9.48
N ASP A 382 -6.23 17.00 9.19
CA ASP A 382 -6.37 15.56 8.97
C ASP A 382 -5.59 15.19 7.70
N TRP A 383 -4.80 14.12 7.75
CA TRP A 383 -4.00 13.69 6.60
C TRP A 383 -4.84 13.27 5.38
N GLN A 384 -6.15 13.05 5.56
CA GLN A 384 -7.12 12.81 4.50
C GLN A 384 -7.76 14.09 3.96
N SER A 385 -7.46 15.25 4.52
CA SER A 385 -8.09 16.52 4.17
C SER A 385 -7.70 17.00 2.77
N ASP A 386 -8.53 17.86 2.21
CA ASP A 386 -8.27 18.48 0.91
C ASP A 386 -6.95 19.27 0.91
N ALA A 387 -6.47 19.77 2.06
CA ALA A 387 -5.17 20.43 2.14
C ALA A 387 -4.03 19.47 1.80
N TYR A 388 -4.02 18.27 2.39
CA TYR A 388 -3.02 17.24 2.08
C TYR A 388 -3.13 16.75 0.63
N VAL A 389 -4.32 16.76 0.05
CA VAL A 389 -4.52 16.44 -1.38
C VAL A 389 -3.87 17.49 -2.29
N THR A 390 -3.64 18.73 -1.87
CA THR A 390 -3.03 19.77 -2.72
C THR A 390 -1.50 19.82 -2.69
N VAL A 391 -0.87 19.21 -1.69
CA VAL A 391 0.59 19.14 -1.54
C VAL A 391 1.18 17.85 -2.12
N SER A 392 2.50 17.80 -2.26
CA SER A 392 3.23 16.66 -2.87
C SER A 392 4.01 15.86 -1.83
N GLY A 393 4.46 14.66 -2.22
CA GLY A 393 5.30 13.78 -1.41
C GLY A 393 4.55 12.98 -0.34
N GLN A 394 3.22 13.06 -0.30
CA GLN A 394 2.39 12.45 0.75
C GLN A 394 1.98 11.00 0.47
N ASN A 395 2.25 10.49 -0.73
CA ASN A 395 1.88 9.14 -1.18
C ASN A 395 3.08 8.19 -1.28
N SER A 396 4.23 8.58 -0.73
CA SER A 396 5.42 7.73 -0.58
C SER A 396 6.05 7.88 0.80
N ASN A 397 6.71 6.82 1.24
CA ASN A 397 7.75 6.89 2.24
C ASN A 397 9.05 7.26 1.53
N ASN A 398 9.85 8.14 2.12
CA ASN A 398 11.12 8.57 1.57
C ASN A 398 12.23 8.05 2.49
N SER A 399 13.35 7.59 1.92
CA SER A 399 14.50 7.17 2.71
C SER A 399 15.81 7.53 2.04
N VAL A 400 16.79 7.92 2.84
CA VAL A 400 18.16 8.14 2.38
C VAL A 400 19.01 6.90 2.58
N ARG A 401 19.89 6.61 1.60
CA ARG A 401 20.85 5.52 1.64
C ARG A 401 22.19 6.04 2.13
N ILE A 402 22.63 5.52 3.27
CA ILE A 402 23.77 6.05 4.03
C ILE A 402 24.94 5.08 3.95
N PRO A 403 26.02 5.40 3.21
CA PRO A 403 27.23 4.60 3.25
C PRO A 403 28.04 4.87 4.53
N ASN A 404 28.86 3.90 4.96
CA ASN A 404 29.76 4.06 6.11
C ASN A 404 30.69 5.29 5.93
N SER A 405 31.14 5.56 4.69
CA SER A 405 31.98 6.71 4.36
C SER A 405 31.33 8.07 4.65
N PHE A 406 30.00 8.17 4.56
CA PHE A 406 29.29 9.39 4.95
C PHE A 406 29.35 9.60 6.45
N MET A 407 29.11 8.54 7.24
CA MET A 407 29.17 8.61 8.70
C MET A 407 30.59 8.94 9.19
N ASP A 408 31.62 8.40 8.53
CA ASP A 408 33.01 8.80 8.79
C ASP A 408 33.24 10.30 8.52
N ALA A 409 32.69 10.83 7.43
CA ALA A 409 32.80 12.25 7.09
C ALA A 409 32.07 13.15 8.11
N VAL A 410 30.90 12.74 8.59
CA VAL A 410 30.17 13.42 9.69
C VAL A 410 31.05 13.48 10.94
N LEU A 411 31.58 12.34 11.38
CA LEU A 411 32.40 12.25 12.60
C LEU A 411 33.69 13.09 12.53
N ARG A 412 34.22 13.32 11.32
CA ARG A 412 35.47 14.07 11.10
C ARG A 412 35.25 15.52 10.65
N ASP A 413 34.00 15.96 10.52
CA ASP A 413 33.61 17.26 9.95
C ASP A 413 34.22 17.50 8.55
N GLU A 414 34.20 16.46 7.72
CA GLU A 414 34.74 16.48 6.35
C GLU A 414 33.68 16.95 5.33
N PRO A 415 34.12 17.49 4.18
CA PRO A 415 33.21 17.80 3.08
C PRO A 415 32.64 16.51 2.46
N TRP A 416 31.34 16.57 2.14
CA TRP A 416 30.63 15.58 1.35
C TRP A 416 30.41 16.09 -0.07
N HIS A 417 30.66 15.24 -1.07
CA HIS A 417 30.57 15.62 -2.47
C HIS A 417 29.30 15.07 -3.09
N LEU A 418 28.48 15.95 -3.66
CA LEU A 418 27.33 15.57 -4.47
C LEU A 418 27.78 15.31 -5.91
N ILE A 419 27.45 14.16 -6.48
CA ILE A 419 28.05 13.63 -7.71
C ILE A 419 27.03 13.57 -8.84
N ARG A 420 27.35 14.19 -9.97
CA ARG A 420 26.52 14.17 -11.19
C ARG A 420 26.42 12.78 -11.78
N ARG A 421 25.22 12.36 -12.17
CA ARG A 421 24.98 11.01 -12.73
C ARG A 421 25.39 10.89 -14.20
N THR A 422 25.49 12.02 -14.90
CA THR A 422 25.84 12.04 -16.33
C THR A 422 27.34 11.94 -16.63
N ASP A 423 28.20 12.48 -15.77
CA ASP A 423 29.66 12.54 -16.02
C ASP A 423 30.54 12.25 -14.78
N GLY A 424 29.94 11.93 -13.63
CA GLY A 424 30.67 11.60 -12.40
C GLY A 424 31.40 12.76 -11.74
N LYS A 425 31.21 13.99 -12.22
CA LYS A 425 31.85 15.17 -11.62
C LYS A 425 31.11 15.63 -10.37
N VAL A 426 31.84 16.29 -9.49
CA VAL A 426 31.25 16.97 -8.32
C VAL A 426 30.33 18.10 -8.81
N ALA A 427 29.04 18.01 -8.45
CA ALA A 427 28.06 19.07 -8.62
C ALA A 427 28.26 20.17 -7.56
N LYS A 428 28.41 19.75 -6.30
CA LYS A 428 28.52 20.62 -5.13
C LYS A 428 29.31 19.89 -4.03
N ALA A 429 30.11 20.62 -3.26
CA ALA A 429 30.68 20.13 -2.01
C ALA A 429 29.93 20.81 -0.85
N ILE A 430 29.46 20.03 0.11
CA ILE A 430 28.74 20.48 1.31
C ILE A 430 29.44 19.93 2.55
N ARG A 431 29.10 20.40 3.74
CA ARG A 431 29.59 19.77 4.98
C ARG A 431 28.72 18.56 5.30
N ALA A 432 29.36 17.43 5.61
CA ALA A 432 28.61 16.20 5.94
C ALA A 432 27.71 16.40 7.18
N ASN A 433 28.20 17.14 8.18
CA ASN A 433 27.44 17.47 9.38
C ASN A 433 26.17 18.28 9.08
N ASP A 434 26.24 19.27 8.18
CA ASP A 434 25.07 20.10 7.86
C ASP A 434 23.98 19.23 7.19
N LEU A 435 24.36 18.34 6.26
CA LEU A 435 23.40 17.40 5.66
C LEU A 435 22.82 16.41 6.69
N TRP A 436 23.62 15.95 7.65
CA TRP A 436 23.15 15.05 8.70
C TRP A 436 22.17 15.74 9.65
N GLU A 437 22.44 16.99 10.03
CA GLU A 437 21.52 17.82 10.80
C GLU A 437 20.21 18.08 10.04
N ASP A 438 20.28 18.32 8.72
CA ASP A 438 19.07 18.45 7.89
C ASP A 438 18.23 17.17 7.87
N VAL A 439 18.86 15.99 7.77
CA VAL A 439 18.18 14.69 7.84
C VAL A 439 17.53 14.49 9.21
N ALA A 440 18.24 14.79 10.30
CA ALA A 440 17.72 14.66 11.65
C ALA A 440 16.56 15.64 11.92
N TYR A 441 16.69 16.89 11.47
CA TYR A 441 15.65 17.89 11.57
C TYR A 441 14.41 17.50 10.78
N ALA A 442 14.56 17.01 9.55
CA ALA A 442 13.44 16.56 8.73
C ALA A 442 12.73 15.36 9.38
N ALA A 443 13.47 14.36 9.84
CA ALA A 443 12.90 13.21 10.55
C ALA A 443 12.17 13.62 11.84
N TRP A 444 12.69 14.58 12.60
CA TRP A 444 11.99 15.13 13.77
C TRP A 444 10.73 15.93 13.37
N SER A 445 10.81 16.72 12.30
CA SER A 445 9.75 17.63 11.88
C SER A 445 8.58 16.92 11.21
N CYS A 446 8.82 15.85 10.43
CA CYS A 446 7.78 15.20 9.63
C CYS A 446 7.93 13.66 9.50
N ALA A 447 8.80 13.02 10.27
CA ALA A 447 9.09 11.58 10.24
C ALA A 447 9.73 11.04 8.94
N ASP A 448 10.15 11.92 8.03
CA ASP A 448 10.82 11.57 6.78
C ASP A 448 12.00 12.55 6.50
N PRO A 449 13.03 12.11 5.74
CA PRO A 449 13.21 10.77 5.23
C PRO A 449 13.65 9.79 6.34
N GLY A 450 13.24 8.53 6.21
CA GLY A 450 13.84 7.43 6.96
C GLY A 450 15.31 7.22 6.58
N VAL A 451 16.03 6.43 7.38
CA VAL A 451 17.45 6.12 7.14
C VAL A 451 17.64 4.65 6.82
N GLN A 452 18.47 4.36 5.82
CA GLN A 452 18.86 3.00 5.45
C GLN A 452 20.38 2.94 5.35
N PHE A 453 21.03 2.19 6.25
CA PHE A 453 22.48 2.04 6.28
C PHE A 453 22.95 1.13 5.16
N ASP A 454 23.29 1.76 4.04
CA ASP A 454 23.54 1.11 2.76
C ASP A 454 24.69 0.09 2.82
N SER A 455 25.81 0.48 3.43
CA SER A 455 26.97 -0.39 3.57
C SER A 455 26.65 -1.60 4.43
N THR A 456 26.03 -1.41 5.60
CA THR A 456 25.62 -2.50 6.48
C THR A 456 24.63 -3.46 5.80
N ILE A 457 23.64 -2.93 5.07
CA ILE A 457 22.69 -3.77 4.32
C ILE A 457 23.43 -4.69 3.33
N ASN A 458 24.42 -4.16 2.62
CA ASN A 458 25.18 -4.93 1.63
C ASN A 458 26.25 -5.85 2.25
N GLU A 459 26.78 -5.52 3.42
CA GLU A 459 27.69 -6.40 4.20
C GLU A 459 27.00 -7.71 4.63
N TRP A 460 25.69 -7.66 4.89
CA TRP A 460 24.86 -8.82 5.22
C TRP A 460 24.18 -9.47 4.01
N HIS A 461 24.52 -9.04 2.79
CA HIS A 461 23.91 -9.55 1.58
C HIS A 461 24.28 -11.01 1.35
N THR A 462 23.27 -11.87 1.17
CA THR A 462 23.46 -13.31 0.94
C THR A 462 23.76 -13.69 -0.51
N CYS A 463 23.62 -12.78 -1.48
CA CYS A 463 23.96 -13.03 -2.90
C CYS A 463 24.66 -11.82 -3.57
N PRO A 464 25.80 -11.35 -3.03
CA PRO A 464 26.47 -10.14 -3.50
C PRO A 464 27.00 -10.23 -4.93
N ASP A 465 27.29 -11.44 -5.43
CA ASP A 465 27.75 -11.65 -6.81
C ASP A 465 26.65 -11.36 -7.86
N ASP A 466 25.38 -11.38 -7.46
CA ASP A 466 24.22 -11.14 -8.33
C ASP A 466 23.80 -9.66 -8.40
N GLY A 467 24.48 -8.80 -7.65
CA GLY A 467 24.27 -7.37 -7.63
C GLY A 467 24.19 -6.79 -6.21
N ARG A 468 24.05 -5.45 -6.13
CA ARG A 468 23.83 -4.75 -4.86
C ARG A 468 22.35 -4.70 -4.49
N ILE A 469 22.09 -4.61 -3.19
CA ILE A 469 20.78 -4.21 -2.66
C ILE A 469 20.73 -2.69 -2.70
N ASN A 470 19.95 -2.13 -3.65
CA ASN A 470 19.87 -0.68 -3.85
C ASN A 470 18.69 -0.03 -3.11
N ALA A 471 17.61 -0.77 -2.88
CA ALA A 471 16.37 -0.25 -2.29
C ALA A 471 15.75 -1.24 -1.30
N SER A 472 14.63 -0.82 -0.72
CA SER A 472 13.74 -1.66 0.07
C SER A 472 12.32 -1.59 -0.46
N ASN A 473 11.42 -2.41 0.06
CA ASN A 473 9.97 -2.19 -0.09
C ASN A 473 9.49 -1.00 0.79
N PRO A 474 8.19 -0.62 0.74
CA PRO A 474 7.61 0.50 1.51
C PRO A 474 7.90 0.55 3.01
N CYS A 475 8.02 -0.59 3.68
CA CYS A 475 8.18 -0.66 5.13
C CYS A 475 9.61 -1.06 5.56
N SER A 476 10.56 -1.13 4.62
CA SER A 476 11.98 -1.41 4.84
C SER A 476 12.33 -2.75 5.50
N GLU A 477 11.39 -3.70 5.53
CA GLU A 477 11.59 -5.06 6.04
C GLU A 477 12.10 -6.05 4.97
N TYR A 478 11.92 -5.73 3.69
CA TYR A 478 12.43 -6.52 2.57
C TYR A 478 13.59 -5.78 1.89
N MET A 479 14.79 -6.32 2.07
CA MET A 479 16.07 -5.85 1.53
C MET A 479 16.65 -6.93 0.62
N PHE A 480 16.54 -6.74 -0.69
CA PHE A 480 17.03 -7.71 -1.66
C PHE A 480 17.32 -7.04 -3.00
N LEU A 481 17.73 -7.83 -4.00
CA LEU A 481 18.05 -7.36 -5.34
C LEU A 481 16.87 -6.64 -6.00
N ASP A 482 17.18 -5.67 -6.86
CA ASP A 482 16.18 -5.00 -7.68
C ASP A 482 15.44 -5.97 -8.59
N ASP A 483 14.20 -5.62 -8.93
CA ASP A 483 13.26 -6.41 -9.71
C ASP A 483 12.96 -7.76 -9.06
N THR A 484 12.65 -7.74 -7.76
CA THR A 484 12.23 -8.93 -7.01
C THR A 484 10.99 -8.64 -6.17
N ALA A 485 10.30 -9.68 -5.76
CA ALA A 485 9.10 -9.59 -4.94
C ALA A 485 9.17 -10.54 -3.76
N CYS A 486 8.55 -10.16 -2.64
CA CYS A 486 8.44 -10.97 -1.44
C CYS A 486 6.99 -11.07 -0.99
N ASN A 487 6.58 -12.28 -0.61
CA ASN A 487 5.34 -12.57 0.05
C ASN A 487 5.58 -12.85 1.52
N LEU A 488 4.67 -12.37 2.36
CA LEU A 488 4.82 -12.35 3.81
C LEU A 488 3.68 -13.11 4.50
N ALA A 489 4.00 -13.65 5.66
CA ALA A 489 3.03 -14.14 6.64
C ALA A 489 3.56 -13.88 8.05
N SER A 490 2.67 -13.77 9.03
CA SER A 490 3.03 -13.51 10.42
C SER A 490 2.36 -14.51 11.35
N LEU A 491 3.19 -15.22 12.13
CA LEU A 491 2.73 -16.11 13.18
C LEU A 491 2.33 -15.32 14.44
N ASN A 492 1.21 -15.70 15.04
CA ASN A 492 0.74 -15.12 16.30
C ASN A 492 1.40 -15.86 17.47
N LEU A 493 2.49 -15.31 18.03
CA LEU A 493 3.25 -15.91 19.14
C LEU A 493 2.41 -16.21 20.39
N ALA A 494 1.45 -15.36 20.75
CA ALA A 494 0.54 -15.52 21.87
C ALA A 494 -0.38 -16.74 21.75
N ARG A 495 -0.58 -17.29 20.53
CA ARG A 495 -1.31 -18.57 20.35
C ARG A 495 -0.48 -19.79 20.71
N PHE A 496 0.82 -19.64 20.91
CA PHE A 496 1.73 -20.70 21.32
C PHE A 496 2.20 -20.52 22.77
N TYR A 497 1.75 -19.48 23.46
CA TYR A 497 2.09 -19.22 24.85
C TYR A 497 0.86 -19.44 25.74
N ASP A 498 1.02 -20.25 26.79
CA ASP A 498 0.03 -20.40 27.83
C ASP A 498 0.34 -19.45 28.99
N PRO A 499 -0.50 -18.43 29.25
CA PRO A 499 -0.26 -17.47 30.33
C PRO A 499 -0.44 -18.06 31.74
N GLU A 500 -1.18 -19.16 31.91
CA GLU A 500 -1.41 -19.78 33.22
C GLU A 500 -0.20 -20.63 33.63
N THR A 501 0.30 -21.45 32.70
CA THR A 501 1.46 -22.32 32.96
C THR A 501 2.80 -21.63 32.66
N GLN A 502 2.78 -20.50 31.95
CA GLN A 502 3.95 -19.78 31.44
C GLN A 502 4.83 -20.63 30.51
N ILE A 503 4.24 -21.63 29.86
CA ILE A 503 4.93 -22.53 28.93
C ILE A 503 4.67 -22.08 27.50
N TYR A 504 5.73 -22.07 26.69
CA TYR A 504 5.65 -21.84 25.26
C TYR A 504 5.69 -23.19 24.50
N ASP A 505 4.67 -23.48 23.71
CA ASP A 505 4.56 -24.68 22.87
C ASP A 505 5.45 -24.55 21.62
N ILE A 506 6.73 -24.84 21.81
CA ILE A 506 7.76 -24.78 20.77
C ILE A 506 7.43 -25.75 19.63
N ASP A 507 6.95 -26.96 19.92
CA ASP A 507 6.72 -27.98 18.90
C ASP A 507 5.61 -27.57 17.93
N SER A 508 4.52 -27.00 18.45
CA SER A 508 3.44 -26.47 17.62
C SER A 508 3.88 -25.23 16.84
N TYR A 509 4.73 -24.38 17.42
CA TYR A 509 5.30 -23.23 16.72
C TYR A 509 6.20 -23.65 15.56
N VAL A 510 7.09 -24.63 15.76
CA VAL A 510 7.95 -25.20 14.70
C VAL A 510 7.12 -25.86 13.60
N HIS A 511 6.05 -26.57 13.96
CA HIS A 511 5.12 -27.15 12.99
C HIS A 511 4.43 -26.06 12.14
N ALA A 512 3.97 -24.99 12.79
CA ALA A 512 3.39 -23.84 12.12
C ALA A 512 4.37 -23.16 11.14
N ILE A 513 5.63 -22.98 11.55
CA ILE A 513 6.70 -22.44 10.67
C ILE A 513 6.84 -23.27 9.40
N LYS A 514 6.89 -24.60 9.52
CA LYS A 514 7.04 -25.50 8.36
C LYS A 514 5.88 -25.33 7.38
N LEU A 515 4.64 -25.38 7.88
CA LEU A 515 3.45 -25.24 7.04
C LEU A 515 3.41 -23.89 6.32
N TRP A 516 3.71 -22.80 7.02
CA TRP A 516 3.66 -21.46 6.42
C TRP A 516 4.83 -21.18 5.49
N THR A 517 6.00 -21.77 5.72
CA THR A 517 7.10 -21.74 4.74
C THR A 517 6.66 -22.39 3.43
N MET A 518 5.95 -23.52 3.49
CA MET A 518 5.38 -24.14 2.29
C MET A 518 4.33 -23.26 1.60
N VAL A 519 3.44 -22.60 2.36
CA VAL A 519 2.47 -21.63 1.78
C VAL A 519 3.19 -20.52 1.03
N LEU A 520 4.26 -19.98 1.62
CA LEU A 520 5.02 -18.90 1.00
C LEU A 520 5.70 -19.38 -0.29
N GLU A 521 6.30 -20.55 -0.27
CA GLU A 521 6.95 -21.18 -1.43
C GLU A 521 5.97 -21.49 -2.57
N ILE A 522 4.80 -22.07 -2.26
CA ILE A 522 3.72 -22.28 -3.23
C ILE A 522 3.26 -20.97 -3.85
N SER A 523 3.23 -19.90 -3.04
CA SER A 523 2.78 -18.59 -3.50
C SER A 523 3.71 -17.97 -4.55
N VAL A 524 5.01 -18.29 -4.54
CA VAL A 524 5.95 -17.92 -5.61
C VAL A 524 5.54 -18.61 -6.92
N ALA A 525 5.29 -19.92 -6.86
CA ALA A 525 4.97 -20.72 -8.06
C ALA A 525 3.62 -20.37 -8.69
N MET A 526 2.62 -19.97 -7.91
CA MET A 526 1.29 -19.62 -8.43
C MET A 526 1.18 -18.17 -8.95
N ALA A 527 2.12 -17.29 -8.60
CA ALA A 527 1.99 -15.86 -8.82
C ALA A 527 2.16 -15.40 -10.27
N GLN A 528 1.71 -14.17 -10.53
CA GLN A 528 2.08 -13.38 -11.69
C GLN A 528 2.62 -11.99 -11.28
N PHE A 529 3.48 -11.41 -12.11
CA PHE A 529 4.32 -10.25 -11.79
C PHE A 529 4.23 -9.16 -12.88
N PRO A 530 4.44 -7.87 -12.56
CA PRO A 530 4.15 -6.76 -13.48
C PRO A 530 5.19 -6.58 -14.61
N SER A 531 6.31 -7.31 -14.57
CA SER A 531 7.37 -7.28 -15.58
C SER A 531 8.02 -8.67 -15.74
N ARG A 532 8.75 -8.85 -16.85
CA ARG A 532 9.51 -10.07 -17.12
C ARG A 532 10.67 -10.28 -16.15
N SER A 533 11.40 -9.21 -15.80
CA SER A 533 12.54 -9.29 -14.88
C SER A 533 12.09 -9.71 -13.49
N ILE A 534 10.99 -9.13 -12.99
CA ILE A 534 10.42 -9.48 -11.69
C ILE A 534 9.93 -10.92 -11.68
N ALA A 535 9.26 -11.37 -12.74
CA ALA A 535 8.83 -12.76 -12.85
C ALA A 535 10.02 -13.73 -12.78
N ARG A 536 11.08 -13.46 -13.54
CA ARG A 536 12.28 -14.30 -13.59
C ARG A 536 12.99 -14.36 -12.24
N LYS A 537 13.41 -13.19 -11.72
CA LYS A 537 14.20 -13.14 -10.49
C LYS A 537 13.43 -13.63 -9.27
N SER A 538 12.14 -13.31 -9.16
CA SER A 538 11.33 -13.81 -8.03
C SER A 538 11.20 -15.33 -8.04
N TYR A 539 11.16 -15.95 -9.23
CA TYR A 539 11.18 -17.41 -9.35
C TYR A 539 12.56 -18.01 -9.02
N ASP A 540 13.65 -17.34 -9.41
CA ASP A 540 15.02 -17.84 -9.22
C ASP A 540 15.45 -17.76 -7.75
N TYR A 541 15.18 -16.62 -7.09
CA TYR A 541 15.62 -16.38 -5.72
C TYR A 541 14.61 -16.81 -4.66
N ARG A 542 13.31 -16.87 -5.01
CA ARG A 542 12.24 -17.42 -4.14
C ARG A 542 12.23 -16.78 -2.74
N THR A 543 12.33 -15.46 -2.66
CA THR A 543 12.44 -14.76 -1.38
C THR A 543 11.13 -14.85 -0.58
N LEU A 544 11.22 -15.32 0.66
CA LEU A 544 10.08 -15.54 1.56
C LEU A 544 10.22 -14.66 2.81
N GLY A 545 9.11 -14.10 3.30
CA GLY A 545 9.11 -13.31 4.54
C GLY A 545 8.15 -13.86 5.59
N LEU A 546 8.58 -14.91 6.28
CA LEU A 546 7.86 -15.42 7.45
C LEU A 546 8.31 -14.64 8.70
N GLY A 547 7.42 -13.82 9.23
CA GLY A 547 7.63 -13.09 10.48
C GLY A 547 6.70 -13.55 11.59
N PHE A 548 6.56 -12.70 12.59
CA PHE A 548 5.66 -12.88 13.72
C PHE A 548 4.97 -11.56 14.08
N ALA A 549 3.89 -11.64 14.83
CA ALA A 549 3.15 -10.51 15.41
C ALA A 549 2.78 -10.81 16.86
N ASN A 550 2.59 -9.74 17.64
CA ASN A 550 1.81 -9.53 18.88
C ASN A 550 2.30 -8.20 19.47
#